data_AF-A0A945JQH3-F1
#
_entry.id   AF-A0A945JQH3-F1
#
_cell.length_a   1.000
_cell.length_b   1.000
_cell.length_c   1.000
_cell.angle_alpha   90.00
_cell.angle_beta   90.00
_cell.angle_gamma   90.00
#
_symmetry.space_group_name_H-M   'P 1'
#
loop_
_entity.id
_entity.type
_entity.pdbx_description
1 polymer ?
#
loop_
_entity_poly.entity_id
_entity_poly.type
_entity_poly.pdbx_seq_one_letter_code
_entity_poly.pdbx_strand_id
1 'polypeptide(L)'
;MNVQSPPEKLKPNDFASDQEVRWCPGCGDYAIVKAVQRTLAEIGADPKNTVFVSGIGCAARFPYYMETYGFHTIHGRAPAVASGVKLANPELDVWVIGGDGDMLSIGGNH
;
A
#
# COMPACT_ATOMS: atom_id res chain seq x y z
N MET A 1 16.61 -22.78 -25.42
CA MET A 1 15.28 -22.18 -25.22
C MET A 1 14.98 -22.32 -23.73
N ASN A 2 15.20 -21.28 -22.93
CA ASN A 2 14.82 -21.31 -21.53
C ASN A 2 13.30 -21.21 -21.47
N VAL A 3 12.66 -22.32 -21.12
CA VAL A 3 11.25 -22.36 -20.79
C VAL A 3 11.12 -21.57 -19.48
N GLN A 4 10.69 -20.32 -19.57
CA GLN A 4 10.25 -19.59 -18.38
C GLN A 4 9.05 -20.36 -17.81
N SER A 5 9.23 -20.91 -16.63
CA SER A 5 8.13 -21.48 -15.84
C SER A 5 7.02 -20.42 -15.69
N PRO A 6 5.73 -20.82 -15.68
CA PRO A 6 4.65 -19.89 -15.38
C PRO A 6 4.95 -19.16 -14.06
N PRO A 7 4.68 -17.85 -13.94
CA PRO A 7 4.87 -17.16 -12.67
C PRO A 7 4.09 -17.90 -11.58
N GLU A 8 4.77 -18.20 -10.48
CA GLU A 8 4.16 -18.88 -9.34
C GLU A 8 2.96 -18.07 -8.84
N LYS A 9 1.84 -18.75 -8.55
CA LYS A 9 0.62 -18.07 -8.13
C LYS A 9 0.85 -17.39 -6.78
N LEU A 10 0.79 -16.06 -6.77
CA LEU A 10 0.94 -15.25 -5.57
C LEU A 10 -0.11 -15.60 -4.52
N LYS A 11 0.29 -15.52 -3.26
CA LYS A 11 -0.52 -15.74 -2.07
C LYS A 11 -0.65 -14.41 -1.31
N PRO A 12 -1.71 -14.22 -0.52
CA PRO A 12 -1.86 -13.01 0.29
C PRO A 12 -0.66 -12.75 1.21
N ASN A 13 0.01 -13.80 1.66
CA ASN A 13 1.17 -13.69 2.55
C ASN A 13 2.44 -13.17 1.84
N ASP A 14 2.48 -13.19 0.50
CA ASP A 14 3.59 -12.60 -0.27
C ASP A 14 3.54 -11.07 -0.26
N PHE A 15 2.44 -10.48 0.24
CA PHE A 15 2.26 -9.04 0.43
C PHE A 15 2.25 -8.64 1.91
N ALA A 16 2.48 -9.57 2.83
CA ALA A 16 2.51 -9.29 4.27
C ALA A 16 3.95 -9.13 4.74
N SER A 17 4.27 -7.97 5.33
CA SER A 17 5.57 -7.75 5.98
C SER A 17 5.72 -8.56 7.27
N ASP A 18 6.93 -8.64 7.79
CA ASP A 18 7.24 -9.20 9.12
C ASP A 18 6.90 -8.27 10.30
N GLN A 19 6.43 -7.04 10.03
CA GLN A 19 6.15 -6.04 11.05
C GLN A 19 4.89 -6.37 11.87
N GLU A 20 4.99 -6.18 13.18
CA GLU A 20 3.85 -6.31 14.09
C GLU A 20 2.82 -5.18 13.86
N VAL A 21 1.57 -5.57 13.67
CA VAL A 21 0.46 -4.63 13.50
C VAL A 21 0.06 -4.02 14.84
N ARG A 22 0.13 -2.69 14.94
CA ARG A 22 -0.05 -1.92 16.18
C ARG A 22 -1.40 -1.20 16.28
N TRP A 23 -2.42 -1.69 15.57
CA TRP A 23 -3.78 -1.18 15.70
C TRP A 23 -4.46 -1.78 16.94
N CYS A 24 -5.48 -1.11 17.45
CA CYS A 24 -6.24 -1.60 18.59
C CYS A 24 -6.94 -2.92 18.26
N PRO A 25 -7.09 -3.86 19.22
CA PRO A 25 -7.89 -5.07 19.01
C PRO A 25 -9.31 -4.71 18.52
N GLY A 26 -9.74 -5.32 17.41
CA GLY A 26 -11.04 -5.04 16.79
C GLY A 26 -11.06 -3.84 15.83
N CYS A 27 -9.93 -3.19 15.57
CA CYS A 27 -9.84 -2.12 14.58
C CYS A 27 -10.17 -2.63 13.16
N GLY A 28 -10.94 -1.85 12.39
CA GLY A 28 -11.32 -2.19 11.01
C GLY A 28 -10.15 -2.25 10.03
N ASP A 29 -9.05 -1.55 10.31
CA ASP A 29 -7.85 -1.53 9.44
C ASP A 29 -7.23 -2.92 9.25
N TYR A 30 -7.41 -3.84 10.22
CA TYR A 30 -7.02 -5.25 10.07
C TYR A 30 -7.75 -5.92 8.90
N ALA A 31 -9.04 -5.65 8.73
CA ALA A 31 -9.82 -6.21 7.64
C ALA A 31 -9.39 -5.60 6.31
N ILE A 32 -9.10 -4.29 6.29
CA ILE A 32 -8.66 -3.57 5.08
C ILE A 32 -7.32 -4.12 4.60
N VAL A 33 -6.31 -4.26 5.47
CA VAL A 33 -4.99 -4.79 5.05
C VAL A 33 -5.08 -6.22 4.55
N LYS A 34 -5.89 -7.07 5.21
CA LYS A 34 -6.08 -8.45 4.76
C LYS A 34 -6.82 -8.55 3.44
N ALA A 35 -7.82 -7.69 3.22
CA ALA A 35 -8.52 -7.62 1.94
C ALA A 35 -7.57 -7.19 0.81
N VAL A 36 -6.78 -6.13 1.02
CA VAL A 36 -5.83 -5.64 0.02
C VAL A 36 -4.75 -6.68 -0.29
N GLN A 37 -4.13 -7.30 0.72
CA GLN A 37 -3.15 -8.38 0.52
C GLN A 37 -3.71 -9.52 -0.33
N ARG A 38 -4.97 -9.91 -0.06
CA ARG A 38 -5.66 -10.93 -0.86
C ARG A 38 -5.91 -10.46 -2.28
N THR A 39 -6.41 -9.24 -2.47
CA THR A 39 -6.69 -8.69 -3.79
C THR A 39 -5.43 -8.58 -4.64
N LEU A 40 -4.31 -8.09 -4.10
CA LEU A 40 -3.05 -7.99 -4.84
C LEU A 40 -2.55 -9.36 -5.32
N ALA A 41 -2.70 -10.40 -4.50
CA ALA A 41 -2.39 -11.77 -4.89
C ALA A 41 -3.34 -12.30 -5.98
N GLU A 42 -4.64 -12.01 -5.88
CA GLU A 42 -5.65 -12.45 -6.86
C GLU A 42 -5.45 -11.80 -8.23
N ILE A 43 -5.06 -10.52 -8.28
CA ILE A 43 -4.81 -9.80 -9.54
C ILE A 43 -3.40 -10.03 -10.09
N GLY A 44 -2.54 -10.75 -9.36
CA GLY A 44 -1.17 -11.02 -9.79
C GLY A 44 -0.26 -9.79 -9.79
N ALA A 45 -0.47 -8.84 -8.85
CA ALA A 45 0.35 -7.65 -8.74
C ALA A 45 1.82 -8.00 -8.47
N ASP A 46 2.77 -7.25 -9.02
CA ASP A 46 4.19 -7.43 -8.69
C ASP A 46 4.53 -6.57 -7.45
N PRO A 47 4.93 -7.17 -6.31
CA PRO A 47 5.32 -6.41 -5.13
C PRO A 47 6.45 -5.40 -5.40
N LYS A 48 7.32 -5.69 -6.38
CA LYS A 48 8.44 -4.81 -6.76
C LYS A 48 8.01 -3.59 -7.57
N ASN A 49 6.84 -3.65 -8.22
CA ASN A 49 6.27 -2.53 -8.97
C ASN A 49 5.13 -1.84 -8.21
N THR A 50 4.72 -2.39 -7.06
CA THR A 50 3.65 -1.83 -6.23
C THR A 50 4.23 -0.88 -5.19
N VAL A 51 3.65 0.32 -5.08
CA VAL A 51 4.04 1.35 -4.11
C VAL A 51 2.84 1.83 -3.31
N PHE A 52 2.88 1.70 -1.99
CA PHE A 52 1.88 2.31 -1.10
C PHE A 52 2.39 3.63 -0.51
N VAL A 53 1.63 4.71 -0.72
CA VAL A 53 1.93 6.04 -0.20
C VAL A 53 0.88 6.44 0.83
N SER A 54 1.29 6.81 2.04
CA SER A 54 0.39 7.20 3.12
C SER A 54 0.78 8.52 3.79
N GLY A 55 -0.19 9.18 4.43
CA GLY A 55 0.00 10.41 5.19
C GLY A 55 0.33 10.12 6.65
N ILE A 56 -0.44 10.67 7.60
CA ILE A 56 -0.25 10.43 9.05
C ILE A 56 -1.58 10.05 9.70
N GLY A 57 -1.54 9.04 10.59
CA GLY A 57 -2.69 8.54 11.35
C GLY A 57 -2.60 7.04 11.59
N CYS A 58 -3.60 6.46 12.24
CA CYS A 58 -3.67 5.00 12.46
C CYS A 58 -3.64 4.26 11.11
N ALA A 59 -4.56 4.60 10.19
CA ALA A 59 -4.63 4.02 8.85
C ALA A 59 -3.33 4.23 8.06
N ALA A 60 -2.62 5.35 8.27
CA ALA A 60 -1.40 5.66 7.52
C ALA A 60 -0.21 4.74 7.87
N ARG A 61 -0.32 3.90 8.90
CA ARG A 61 0.67 2.85 9.18
C ARG A 61 0.64 1.71 8.16
N PHE A 62 -0.37 1.66 7.30
CA PHE A 62 -0.59 0.59 6.33
C PHE A 62 0.65 0.19 5.50
N PRO A 63 1.48 1.10 4.95
CA PRO A 63 2.64 0.69 4.17
C PRO A 63 3.69 -0.10 4.97
N TYR A 64 3.73 0.03 6.31
CA TYR A 64 4.61 -0.81 7.14
C TYR A 64 4.18 -2.26 7.19
N TYR A 65 2.93 -2.57 6.81
CA TYR A 65 2.34 -3.91 6.87
C TYR A 65 2.29 -4.60 5.51
N MET A 66 2.89 -3.97 4.50
CA MET A 66 2.92 -4.43 3.12
C MET A 66 4.35 -4.78 2.72
N GLU A 67 4.55 -5.98 2.16
CA GLU A 67 5.82 -6.42 1.59
C GLU A 67 5.98 -5.85 0.17
N THR A 68 6.02 -4.53 0.06
CA THR A 68 6.11 -3.76 -1.19
C THR A 68 6.97 -2.52 -0.98
N TYR A 69 7.25 -1.73 -2.02
CA TYR A 69 7.75 -0.38 -1.79
C TYR A 69 6.69 0.47 -1.08
N GLY A 70 7.12 1.43 -0.24
CA GLY A 70 6.18 2.29 0.46
C GLY A 70 6.79 3.57 1.01
N PHE A 71 5.96 4.60 1.10
CA PHE A 71 6.27 5.88 1.72
C PHE A 71 5.26 6.20 2.81
N HIS A 72 5.72 6.37 4.04
CA HIS A 72 4.96 7.02 5.10
C HIS A 72 5.40 8.48 5.15
N THR A 73 4.54 9.36 4.63
CA THR A 73 4.89 10.75 4.30
C THR A 73 4.51 11.70 5.43
N ILE A 74 4.09 12.92 5.10
CA ILE A 74 3.62 13.93 6.06
C ILE A 74 2.10 14.10 5.95
N HIS A 75 1.50 14.57 7.03
CA HIS A 75 0.04 14.58 7.20
C HIS A 75 -0.66 15.30 6.04
N GLY A 76 -1.57 14.60 5.37
CA GLY A 76 -2.36 15.07 4.23
C GLY A 76 -1.57 15.39 2.97
N ARG A 77 -0.36 14.84 2.77
CA ARG A 77 0.44 15.06 1.55
C ARG A 77 0.68 13.80 0.74
N ALA A 78 0.06 12.68 1.11
CA ALA A 78 0.19 11.44 0.36
C ALA A 78 -0.25 11.56 -1.12
N PRO A 79 -1.37 12.22 -1.48
CA PRO A 79 -1.71 12.44 -2.89
C PRO A 79 -0.65 13.23 -3.66
N ALA A 80 -0.08 14.27 -3.05
CA ALA A 80 0.97 15.09 -3.66
C ALA A 80 2.26 14.28 -3.90
N VAL A 81 2.69 13.49 -2.91
CA VAL A 81 3.87 12.62 -3.05
C VAL A 81 3.62 11.51 -4.07
N ALA A 82 2.47 10.86 -4.01
CA ALA A 82 2.08 9.80 -4.95
C ALA A 82 2.03 10.30 -6.39
N SER A 83 1.54 11.51 -6.62
CA SER A 83 1.58 12.17 -7.93
C SER A 83 3.02 12.30 -8.44
N GLY A 84 3.95 12.73 -7.58
CA GLY A 84 5.37 12.78 -7.93
C GLY A 84 5.96 11.41 -8.26
N VAL A 85 5.65 10.37 -7.47
CA VAL A 85 6.08 8.98 -7.74
C VAL A 85 5.58 8.52 -9.11
N LYS A 86 4.30 8.68 -9.38
CA LYS A 86 3.69 8.22 -10.64
C LYS A 86 4.19 9.00 -11.86
N LEU A 87 4.44 10.30 -11.72
CA LEU A 87 5.03 11.12 -12.79
C LEU A 87 6.49 10.71 -13.07
N ALA A 88 7.26 10.39 -12.04
CA ALA A 88 8.66 10.01 -12.18
C ALA A 88 8.83 8.61 -12.77
N ASN A 89 7.95 7.67 -12.42
CA ASN A 89 7.93 6.33 -13.01
C ASN A 89 6.48 5.88 -13.29
N PRO A 90 5.99 6.12 -14.52
CA PRO A 90 4.62 5.77 -14.92
C PRO A 90 4.30 4.28 -14.92
N GLU A 91 5.29 3.39 -14.88
CA GLU A 91 5.08 1.94 -14.89
C GLU A 91 4.75 1.37 -13.49
N LEU A 92 4.93 2.15 -12.41
CA LEU A 92 4.64 1.70 -11.06
C LEU A 92 3.14 1.71 -10.76
N ASP A 93 2.66 0.71 -10.03
CA ASP A 93 1.33 0.67 -9.45
C ASP A 93 1.33 1.45 -8.14
N VAL A 94 0.87 2.70 -8.18
CA VAL A 94 0.89 3.62 -7.04
C VAL A 94 -0.47 3.65 -6.36
N TRP A 95 -0.50 3.27 -5.08
CA TRP A 95 -1.68 3.20 -4.23
C TRP A 95 -1.58 4.24 -3.11
N VAL A 96 -2.65 4.99 -2.88
CA VAL A 96 -2.73 5.97 -1.79
C VAL A 96 -3.64 5.43 -0.69
N ILE A 97 -3.17 5.51 0.57
CA ILE A 97 -3.95 5.09 1.73
C ILE A 97 -3.81 6.08 2.88
N GLY A 98 -4.92 6.39 3.54
CA GLY A 98 -4.94 7.24 4.72
C GLY A 98 -6.31 7.30 5.36
N GLY A 99 -6.38 7.99 6.49
CA GLY A 99 -7.63 8.20 7.21
C GLY A 99 -8.45 9.35 6.63
N ASP A 100 -9.68 9.49 7.12
CA ASP A 100 -10.59 10.58 6.82
C ASP A 100 -10.01 11.97 7.14
N GLY A 101 -9.42 12.19 8.32
CA GLY A 101 -8.77 13.45 8.66
C GLY A 101 -7.55 13.76 7.80
N ASP A 102 -6.79 12.72 7.43
CA ASP A 102 -5.60 12.85 6.58
C ASP A 102 -6.00 13.24 5.14
N MET A 103 -7.02 12.60 4.57
CA MET A 103 -7.41 12.76 3.16
C MET A 103 -8.45 13.85 2.91
N LEU A 104 -9.37 14.06 3.85
CA LEU A 104 -10.56 14.91 3.65
C LEU A 104 -10.57 16.16 4.52
N SER A 105 -9.60 16.33 5.42
CA SER A 105 -9.39 17.56 6.18
C SER A 105 -8.10 18.26 5.73
N ILE A 106 -6.97 18.03 6.40
CA ILE A 106 -5.69 18.70 6.06
C ILE A 106 -5.19 18.36 4.65
N GLY A 107 -5.58 17.20 4.12
CA GLY A 107 -5.27 16.75 2.76
C GLY A 107 -6.30 17.10 1.70
N GLY A 108 -7.44 17.69 2.05
CA GLY A 108 -8.63 17.71 1.19
C GLY A 108 -8.52 18.45 -0.15
N ASN A 109 -7.44 19.19 -0.40
CA ASN A 109 -7.22 19.96 -1.64
C ASN A 109 -6.09 19.40 -2.53
N HIS A 110 -5.40 18.33 -2.12
CA HIS A 110 -4.30 17.72 -2.88
C HIS A 110 -4.78 16.49 -3.63
#